data_AF-Q826D3-F1
#
_entry.id   AF-Q826D3-F1
#
_cell.length_a   1.000
_cell.length_b   1.000
_cell.length_c   1.000
_cell.angle_alpha   90.00
_cell.angle_beta   90.00
_cell.angle_gamma   90.00
#
_symmetry.space_group_name_H-M   'P 1'
#
loop_
_entity.id
_entity.type
_entity.pdbx_description
1 polymer ?
#
loop_
_entity_poly.entity_id
_entity_poly.type
_entity_poly.pdbx_seq_one_letter_code
_entity_poly.pdbx_strand_id
1 'polypeptide(L)'
;MELRSVEELMDLLHACRGARATSGLPRSRPGSGGGPPVGDPVDPHEHALQTAALLRRSRPADKELQVAGLVHDIGQLLDPGDEAGHADRAADAIRALLGDRVSRLVRLRAAAWADDSLDDDLAALRQADESGRVPGLDAGVLEDWRTVLELVAARNSRPGTAGPPRLDAAGPPTRPQPGAVG
;
A
#
# COMPACT_ATOMS: atom_id res chain seq x y z
N MET A 1 -12.49 -5.50 -8.00
CA MET A 1 -12.83 -5.80 -6.60
C MET A 1 -12.24 -4.66 -5.77
N GLU A 2 -13.01 -4.05 -4.88
CA GLU A 2 -12.51 -2.96 -4.02
C GLU A 2 -12.37 -3.50 -2.59
N LEU A 3 -11.24 -3.21 -1.95
CA LEU A 3 -10.98 -3.58 -0.56
C LEU A 3 -11.66 -2.56 0.34
N ARG A 4 -12.63 -3.01 1.15
CA ARG A 4 -13.45 -2.15 1.99
C ARG A 4 -12.95 -2.09 3.43
N SER A 5 -12.01 -2.95 3.82
CA SER A 5 -11.51 -3.03 5.20
C SER A 5 -10.06 -3.55 5.27
N VAL A 6 -9.37 -3.18 6.36
CA VAL A 6 -8.00 -3.67 6.65
C VAL A 6 -8.00 -5.19 6.82
N GLU A 7 -9.06 -5.76 7.35
CA GLU A 7 -9.23 -7.21 7.51
C GLU A 7 -9.23 -7.93 6.15
N GLU A 8 -9.98 -7.45 5.16
CA GLU A 8 -9.98 -8.03 3.81
C GLU A 8 -8.59 -7.94 3.15
N LEU A 9 -7.87 -6.84 3.38
CA LEU A 9 -6.50 -6.68 2.89
C LEU A 9 -5.53 -7.65 3.58
N MET A 10 -5.66 -7.83 4.90
CA MET A 10 -4.87 -8.78 5.66
C MET A 10 -5.15 -10.22 5.27
N ASP A 11 -6.42 -10.60 5.09
CA ASP A 11 -6.82 -11.93 4.62
C ASP A 11 -6.24 -12.21 3.24
N LEU A 12 -6.27 -11.22 2.34
CA LEU A 12 -5.65 -11.32 1.02
C LEU A 12 -4.14 -11.53 1.14
N LEU A 13 -3.43 -10.72 1.93
CA LEU A 13 -2.00 -10.86 2.19
C LEU A 13 -1.67 -12.22 2.84
N HIS A 14 -2.52 -12.72 3.74
CA HIS A 14 -2.34 -14.03 4.35
C HIS A 14 -2.56 -15.17 3.35
N ALA A 15 -3.54 -15.03 2.45
CA ALA A 15 -3.76 -15.96 1.34
C ALA A 15 -2.58 -16.00 0.36
N CYS A 16 -1.74 -14.96 0.33
CA CYS A 16 -0.50 -14.93 -0.45
C CYS A 16 0.60 -15.84 0.14
N ARG A 17 0.51 -16.20 1.43
CA ARG A 17 1.50 -17.06 2.09
C ARG A 17 1.46 -18.45 1.48
N GLY A 18 2.59 -18.90 0.91
CA GLY A 18 2.68 -20.23 0.32
C GLY A 18 2.03 -20.36 -1.07
N ALA A 19 1.47 -19.28 -1.61
CA ALA A 19 1.22 -19.15 -3.05
C ALA A 19 2.59 -19.01 -3.73
N ARG A 20 3.32 -20.12 -3.85
CA ARG A 20 4.51 -20.15 -4.70
C ARG A 20 4.09 -19.54 -6.03
N ALA A 21 4.87 -18.59 -6.55
CA ALA A 21 4.86 -18.31 -7.97
C ALA A 21 4.88 -19.67 -8.67
N THR A 22 3.76 -20.05 -9.27
CA THR A 22 3.58 -21.36 -9.88
C THR A 22 4.43 -21.36 -11.14
N SER A 23 5.74 -21.49 -10.96
CA SER A 23 6.63 -21.86 -12.05
C SER A 23 6.26 -23.29 -12.37
N GLY A 24 5.44 -23.42 -13.41
CA GLY A 24 4.78 -24.64 -13.85
C GLY A 24 5.76 -25.70 -14.36
N LEU A 25 6.56 -26.26 -13.46
CA LEU A 25 7.35 -27.46 -13.73
C LEU A 25 6.91 -28.57 -12.77
N PRO A 26 6.55 -29.75 -13.28
CA PRO A 26 6.24 -30.90 -12.43
C PRO A 26 7.50 -31.29 -11.67
N ARG A 27 7.44 -31.26 -10.33
CA ARG A 27 8.47 -31.81 -9.44
C ARG A 27 8.67 -33.30 -9.74
N SER A 28 9.67 -33.62 -10.54
CA SER A 28 10.14 -34.99 -10.75
C SER A 28 11.28 -35.30 -9.79
N ARG A 29 10.93 -36.07 -8.75
CA ARG A 29 11.70 -37.01 -7.88
C ARG A 29 13.00 -36.58 -7.17
N PRO A 30 13.24 -37.08 -5.93
CA PRO A 30 14.50 -36.92 -5.24
C PRO A 30 15.55 -37.85 -5.87
N GLY A 31 16.44 -37.29 -6.69
CA GLY A 31 17.65 -37.94 -7.17
C GLY A 31 18.86 -37.37 -6.42
N SER A 32 19.58 -38.24 -5.74
CA SER A 32 20.83 -37.94 -5.02
C SER A 32 21.84 -37.20 -5.90
N GLY A 33 22.27 -36.01 -5.47
CA GLY A 33 23.34 -35.24 -6.12
C GLY A 33 23.50 -33.87 -5.46
N GLY A 34 24.47 -33.76 -4.55
CA GLY A 34 24.70 -32.58 -3.72
C GLY A 34 25.12 -31.35 -4.52
N GLY A 35 24.29 -30.31 -4.46
CA GLY A 35 24.59 -28.92 -4.73
C GLY A 35 23.50 -28.08 -4.05
N PRO A 36 23.80 -26.91 -3.46
CA PRO A 36 22.76 -26.08 -2.88
C PRO A 36 21.77 -25.70 -4.00
N PRO A 37 20.45 -25.79 -3.78
CA PRO A 37 19.50 -25.34 -4.77
C PRO A 37 19.81 -23.86 -5.07
N VAL A 38 20.03 -23.55 -6.35
CA VAL A 38 19.95 -22.19 -6.87
C VAL A 38 18.65 -21.60 -6.32
N GLY A 39 18.78 -20.51 -5.55
CA GLY A 39 17.84 -20.09 -4.51
C GLY A 39 16.36 -20.29 -4.87
N ASP A 40 15.64 -20.98 -3.99
CA ASP A 40 14.18 -21.03 -4.06
C ASP A 40 13.66 -19.58 -4.18
N PRO A 41 12.72 -19.30 -5.12
CA PRO A 41 12.11 -18.00 -5.22
C PRO A 41 11.52 -17.63 -3.85
N VAL A 42 11.88 -16.45 -3.34
CA VAL A 42 11.39 -15.95 -2.05
C VAL A 42 9.86 -15.98 -2.06
N ASP A 43 9.27 -16.47 -0.97
CA ASP A 43 7.82 -16.48 -0.81
C ASP A 43 7.28 -15.05 -0.99
N PRO A 44 6.29 -14.80 -1.88
CA PRO A 44 5.81 -13.45 -2.15
C PRO A 44 5.36 -12.69 -0.91
N HIS A 45 4.80 -13.38 0.09
CA HIS A 45 4.42 -12.77 1.35
C HIS A 45 5.66 -12.40 2.19
N GLU A 46 6.69 -13.25 2.24
CA GLU A 46 7.96 -12.88 2.90
C GLU A 46 8.66 -11.70 2.22
N HIS A 47 8.68 -11.68 0.89
CA HIS A 47 9.27 -10.59 0.10
C HIS A 47 8.54 -9.27 0.36
N ALA A 48 7.21 -9.25 0.38
CA ALA A 48 6.41 -8.08 0.74
C ALA A 48 6.73 -7.54 2.15
N LEU A 49 6.87 -8.43 3.14
CA LEU A 49 7.26 -8.04 4.50
C LEU A 49 8.68 -7.46 4.54
N GLN A 50 9.63 -8.07 3.84
CA GLN A 50 11.01 -7.59 3.78
C GLN A 50 11.10 -6.19 3.15
N THR A 51 10.39 -5.98 2.03
CA THR A 51 10.31 -4.68 1.36
C THR A 51 9.74 -3.61 2.30
N ALA A 52 8.64 -3.91 2.99
CA ALA A 52 8.04 -2.99 3.96
C ALA A 52 8.99 -2.69 5.14
N ALA A 53 9.68 -3.71 5.68
CA ALA A 53 10.63 -3.57 6.77
C ALA A 53 11.83 -2.70 6.40
N LEU A 54 12.34 -2.83 5.17
CA LEU A 54 13.41 -1.99 4.64
C LEU A 54 12.98 -0.54 4.49
N LEU A 55 11.76 -0.29 3.98
CA LEU A 55 11.19 1.06 3.90
C LEU A 55 10.95 1.68 5.28
N ARG A 56 10.60 0.87 6.28
CA ARG A 56 10.48 1.34 7.68
C ARG A 56 11.82 1.78 8.26
N ARG A 57 12.92 1.16 7.83
CA ARG A 57 14.29 1.53 8.25
C ARG A 57 14.79 2.78 7.52
N SER A 58 14.55 2.89 6.21
CA SER A 58 15.03 4.02 5.41
C SER A 58 14.16 5.28 5.58
N ARG A 59 12.83 5.12 5.65
CA ARG A 59 11.84 6.20 5.74
C ARG A 59 10.88 5.95 6.91
N PRO A 60 11.33 6.03 8.18
CA PRO A 60 10.51 5.68 9.35
C PRO A 60 9.29 6.58 9.53
N ALA A 61 9.37 7.85 9.08
CA ALA A 61 8.25 8.79 9.15
C ALA A 61 7.15 8.50 8.12
N ASP A 62 7.50 7.86 6.98
CA ASP A 62 6.59 7.70 5.85
C ASP A 62 5.84 6.35 5.90
N LYS A 63 4.67 6.37 6.53
CA LYS A 63 3.83 5.16 6.68
C LYS A 63 3.16 4.73 5.38
N GLU A 64 2.85 5.67 4.49
CA GLU A 64 2.24 5.38 3.19
C GLU A 64 3.22 4.64 2.29
N LEU A 65 4.50 5.05 2.30
CA LEU A 65 5.54 4.36 1.55
C LEU A 65 5.80 2.94 2.09
N GLN A 66 5.83 2.77 3.41
CA GLN A 66 5.94 1.45 4.05
C GLN A 66 4.79 0.51 3.65
N VAL A 67 3.56 1.02 3.67
CA VAL A 67 2.37 0.27 3.25
C VAL A 67 2.40 -0.03 1.76
N ALA A 68 2.87 0.90 0.91
CA ALA A 68 3.06 0.65 -0.52
C ALA A 68 3.99 -0.53 -0.77
N GLY A 69 5.10 -0.64 -0.01
CA GLY A 69 5.99 -1.80 -0.04
C GLY A 69 5.36 -3.11 0.41
N LEU A 70 4.36 -3.07 1.30
CA LEU A 70 3.65 -4.27 1.74
C LEU A 70 2.65 -4.77 0.68
N VAL A 71 2.01 -3.86 -0.07
CA VAL A 71 0.91 -4.20 -0.98
C VAL A 71 1.30 -4.23 -2.46
N HIS A 72 2.54 -3.88 -2.81
CA HIS A 72 2.96 -3.72 -4.20
C HIS A 72 2.80 -4.98 -5.07
N ASP A 73 3.02 -6.16 -4.51
CA ASP A 73 2.96 -7.44 -5.24
C ASP A 73 1.58 -8.12 -5.21
N ILE A 74 0.59 -7.55 -4.51
CA ILE A 74 -0.78 -8.09 -4.49
C ILE A 74 -1.36 -8.19 -5.92
N GLY A 75 -0.99 -7.27 -6.81
CA GLY A 75 -1.42 -7.30 -8.20
C GLY A 75 -1.00 -8.58 -8.93
N GLN A 76 0.25 -9.00 -8.79
CA GLN A 76 0.77 -10.20 -9.47
C GLN A 76 0.01 -11.48 -9.06
N LEU A 77 -0.58 -11.48 -7.86
CA LEU A 77 -1.34 -12.61 -7.32
C LEU A 77 -2.82 -12.58 -7.67
N LEU A 78 -3.40 -11.39 -7.86
CA LEU A 78 -4.79 -11.24 -8.30
C LEU A 78 -4.99 -11.68 -9.76
N ASP A 79 -3.96 -11.55 -10.60
CA ASP A 79 -4.03 -11.92 -12.01
C ASP A 79 -2.64 -12.33 -12.55
N PRO A 80 -2.22 -13.60 -12.36
CA PRO A 80 -0.92 -14.09 -12.80
C PRO A 80 -0.77 -14.20 -14.34
N GLY A 81 -1.70 -13.63 -15.14
CA GLY A 81 -1.69 -13.69 -16.61
C GLY A 81 -1.68 -12.33 -17.32
N ASP A 82 -1.79 -11.22 -16.59
CA ASP A 82 -1.88 -9.86 -17.16
C ASP A 82 -0.89 -8.91 -16.48
N GLU A 83 0.40 -9.03 -16.87
CA GLU A 83 1.54 -8.24 -16.34
C GLU A 83 1.30 -6.72 -16.40
N ALA A 84 0.51 -6.24 -17.36
CA ALA A 84 0.24 -4.82 -17.53
C ALA A 84 -1.00 -4.35 -16.75
N GLY A 85 -2.08 -5.13 -16.73
CA GLY A 85 -3.35 -4.72 -16.11
C GLY A 85 -3.49 -5.03 -14.62
N HIS A 86 -2.65 -5.91 -14.06
CA HIS A 86 -2.78 -6.30 -12.65
C HIS A 86 -2.46 -5.16 -11.69
N ALA A 87 -1.53 -4.28 -12.05
CA ALA A 87 -1.09 -3.18 -11.20
C ALA A 87 -2.16 -2.09 -11.12
N ASP A 88 -2.85 -1.82 -12.23
CA ASP A 88 -3.99 -0.92 -12.27
C ASP A 88 -5.13 -1.45 -11.41
N ARG A 89 -5.47 -2.74 -11.55
CA ARG A 89 -6.53 -3.38 -10.73
C ARG A 89 -6.20 -3.38 -9.25
N ALA A 90 -4.96 -3.67 -8.87
CA ALA A 90 -4.51 -3.61 -7.48
C ALA A 90 -4.55 -2.18 -6.94
N ALA A 91 -4.05 -1.21 -7.72
CA ALA A 91 -4.08 0.20 -7.38
C ALA A 91 -5.51 0.69 -7.16
N ASP A 92 -6.46 0.31 -8.01
CA ASP A 92 -7.87 0.66 -7.86
C ASP A 92 -8.51 -0.03 -6.66
N ALA A 93 -8.17 -1.30 -6.42
CA ALA A 93 -8.69 -2.07 -5.28
C ALA A 93 -8.30 -1.47 -3.92
N ILE A 94 -7.06 -0.99 -3.79
CA ILE A 94 -6.55 -0.40 -2.54
C ILE A 94 -6.87 1.08 -2.40
N ARG A 95 -7.20 1.79 -3.48
CA ARG A 95 -7.36 3.26 -3.48
C ARG A 95 -8.38 3.74 -2.45
N ALA A 96 -9.52 3.05 -2.35
CA ALA A 96 -10.58 3.39 -1.41
C ALA A 96 -10.16 3.29 0.06
N LEU A 97 -9.21 2.38 0.37
CA LEU A 97 -8.75 2.10 1.73
C LEU A 97 -7.46 2.86 2.08
N LEU A 98 -6.47 2.84 1.20
CA LEU A 98 -5.10 3.32 1.44
C LEU A 98 -4.79 4.69 0.81
N GLY A 99 -5.73 5.25 0.06
CA GLY A 99 -5.64 6.58 -0.52
C GLY A 99 -4.90 6.66 -1.86
N ASP A 100 -4.97 7.83 -2.49
CA ASP A 100 -4.44 8.11 -3.83
C ASP A 100 -2.92 7.95 -3.92
N ARG A 101 -2.16 8.32 -2.87
CA ARG A 101 -0.69 8.24 -2.90
C ARG A 101 -0.21 6.79 -2.99
N VAL A 102 -0.75 5.91 -2.14
CA VAL A 102 -0.38 4.49 -2.14
C VAL A 102 -0.82 3.81 -3.44
N SER A 103 -2.05 4.09 -3.90
CA SER A 103 -2.56 3.61 -5.20
C SER A 103 -1.64 3.99 -6.36
N ARG A 104 -1.19 5.26 -6.40
CA ARG A 104 -0.30 5.76 -7.45
C ARG A 104 1.09 5.13 -7.39
N LEU A 105 1.66 4.91 -6.20
CA LEU A 105 2.95 4.23 -6.04
C LEU A 105 2.91 2.79 -6.57
N VAL A 106 1.85 2.04 -6.24
CA VAL A 106 1.67 0.66 -6.74
C VAL A 106 1.50 0.64 -8.26
N ARG A 107 0.70 1.56 -8.81
CA ARG A 107 0.50 1.68 -10.25
C ARG A 107 1.80 2.03 -10.99
N LEU A 108 2.53 3.04 -10.51
CA LEU A 108 3.78 3.50 -11.12
C LEU A 108 4.95 2.52 -10.94
N ARG A 109 4.90 1.65 -9.91
CA ARG A 109 5.88 0.59 -9.73
C ARG A 109 5.90 -0.38 -10.91
N ALA A 110 4.73 -0.70 -11.46
CA ALA A 110 4.61 -1.55 -12.64
C ALA A 110 4.77 -0.76 -13.95
N ALA A 111 4.41 0.53 -13.95
CA ALA A 111 4.60 1.36 -15.12
C ALA A 111 6.09 1.66 -15.39
N ALA A 112 6.45 1.70 -16.67
CA ALA A 112 7.81 2.04 -17.08
C ALA A 112 8.15 3.53 -16.90
N TRP A 113 7.15 4.42 -16.76
CA TRP A 113 7.34 5.88 -16.77
C TRP A 113 6.75 6.52 -15.50
N ALA A 114 7.53 7.40 -14.84
CA ALA A 114 7.16 8.06 -13.57
C ALA A 114 7.22 9.60 -13.68
N ASP A 115 6.63 10.27 -12.69
CA ASP A 115 6.55 11.73 -12.52
C ASP A 115 7.59 12.19 -11.48
N ASP A 116 8.27 13.32 -11.73
CA ASP A 116 9.52 13.76 -11.09
C ASP A 116 9.46 13.85 -9.55
N SER A 117 8.30 14.15 -8.96
CA SER A 117 8.16 14.25 -7.50
C SER A 117 7.89 12.91 -6.80
N LEU A 118 7.43 11.90 -7.55
CA LEU A 118 7.26 10.52 -7.09
C LEU A 118 8.51 9.68 -7.38
N ASP A 119 9.45 10.19 -8.17
CA ASP A 119 10.66 9.46 -8.55
C ASP A 119 11.50 9.04 -7.33
N ASP A 120 11.65 9.89 -6.32
CA ASP A 120 12.45 9.56 -5.12
C ASP A 120 11.75 8.53 -4.19
N ASP A 121 10.42 8.58 -4.10
CA ASP A 121 9.61 7.57 -3.40
C ASP A 121 9.60 6.24 -4.16
N LEU A 122 9.46 6.30 -5.48
CA LEU A 122 9.45 5.15 -6.35
C LEU A 122 10.82 4.48 -6.44
N ALA A 123 11.90 5.26 -6.48
CA ALA A 123 13.26 4.76 -6.41
C ALA A 123 13.53 4.05 -5.08
N ALA A 124 13.09 4.64 -3.96
CA ALA A 124 13.20 3.99 -2.66
C ALA A 124 12.40 2.68 -2.59
N LEU A 125 11.17 2.67 -3.14
CA LEU A 125 10.35 1.46 -3.24
C LEU A 125 11.03 0.38 -4.10
N ARG A 126 11.55 0.73 -5.28
CA ARG A 126 12.26 -0.20 -6.18
C ARG A 126 13.54 -0.74 -5.54
N GLN A 127 14.29 0.10 -4.85
CA GLN A 127 15.50 -0.32 -4.16
C GLN A 127 15.20 -1.25 -2.99
N ALA A 128 14.16 -0.95 -2.21
CA ALA A 128 13.73 -1.81 -1.11
C ALA A 128 13.20 -3.16 -1.63
N ASP A 129 12.42 -3.15 -2.72
CA ASP A 129 11.93 -4.35 -3.39
C ASP A 129 13.08 -5.27 -3.84
N GLU A 130 14.07 -4.72 -4.57
CA GLU A 130 15.24 -5.49 -5.01
C GLU A 130 16.01 -6.08 -3.82
N SER A 131 16.17 -5.28 -2.77
CA SER A 131 16.87 -5.69 -1.54
C SER A 131 16.09 -6.74 -0.73
N GLY A 132 14.76 -6.75 -0.84
CA GLY A 132 13.85 -7.70 -0.20
C GLY A 132 13.78 -9.06 -0.91
N ARG A 133 14.49 -9.25 -2.03
CA ARG A 133 14.66 -10.57 -2.66
C ARG A 133 15.79 -11.38 -2.04
N VAL A 134 16.55 -10.81 -1.11
CA VAL A 134 17.66 -11.48 -0.42
C VAL A 134 17.11 -12.26 0.79
N PRO A 135 17.16 -13.60 0.79
CA PRO A 135 16.66 -14.41 1.90
C PRO A 135 17.44 -14.13 3.20
N GLY A 136 16.75 -14.12 4.34
CA GLY A 136 17.38 -14.08 5.67
C GLY A 136 17.21 -12.77 6.45
N LEU A 137 16.45 -11.80 5.94
CA LEU A 137 16.03 -10.63 6.71
C LEU A 137 14.82 -10.98 7.58
N ASP A 138 14.97 -10.84 8.90
CA ASP A 138 13.85 -10.92 9.83
C ASP A 138 12.96 -9.67 9.66
N ALA A 139 11.90 -9.84 8.86
CA ALA A 139 10.96 -8.79 8.51
C ALA A 139 9.80 -8.65 9.50
N GLY A 140 9.75 -9.50 10.53
CA GLY A 140 8.62 -9.59 11.47
C GLY A 140 7.40 -10.30 10.88
N VAL A 141 6.28 -10.25 11.60
CA VAL A 141 5.02 -10.89 11.18
C VAL A 141 4.07 -9.87 10.57
N LEU A 142 3.17 -10.34 9.69
CA LEU A 142 2.13 -9.49 9.08
C LEU A 142 1.28 -8.76 10.13
N GLU A 143 1.04 -9.40 11.29
CA GLU A 143 0.26 -8.81 12.39
C GLU A 143 0.86 -7.49 12.92
N ASP A 144 2.19 -7.32 12.88
CA ASP A 144 2.84 -6.08 13.32
C ASP A 144 2.51 -4.90 12.40
N TRP A 145 2.11 -5.17 11.15
CA TRP A 145 1.75 -4.17 10.16
C TRP A 145 0.29 -3.73 10.27
N ARG A 146 -0.56 -4.47 11.00
CA ARG A 146 -1.97 -4.15 11.21
C ARG A 146 -2.17 -2.72 11.69
N THR A 147 -1.45 -2.30 12.74
CA THR A 147 -1.57 -0.95 13.28
C THR A 147 -1.17 0.13 12.27
N VAL A 148 -0.20 -0.15 11.40
CA VAL A 148 0.21 0.80 10.35
C VAL A 148 -0.84 0.88 9.25
N LEU A 149 -1.40 -0.26 8.84
CA LEU A 149 -2.49 -0.32 7.88
C LEU A 149 -3.73 0.41 8.39
N GLU A 150 -4.13 0.16 9.65
CA GLU A 150 -5.23 0.86 10.31
C GLU A 150 -4.99 2.37 10.41
N LEU A 151 -3.76 2.78 10.72
CA LEU A 151 -3.39 4.20 10.77
C LEU A 151 -3.53 4.88 9.40
N VAL A 152 -3.01 4.26 8.33
CA VAL A 152 -3.10 4.79 6.97
C VAL A 152 -4.56 4.78 6.50
N ALA A 153 -5.31 3.69 6.75
CA ALA A 153 -6.72 3.62 6.42
C ALA A 153 -7.53 4.71 7.12
N ALA A 154 -7.37 4.86 8.44
CA ALA A 154 -8.05 5.90 9.21
C ALA A 154 -7.70 7.32 8.76
N ARG A 155 -6.46 7.56 8.32
CA ARG A 155 -6.06 8.87 7.76
C ARG A 155 -6.80 9.17 6.45
N ASN A 156 -6.97 8.17 5.59
CA ASN A 156 -7.64 8.33 4.30
C ASN A 156 -9.17 8.31 4.40
N SER A 157 -9.73 7.59 5.38
CA SER A 157 -11.16 7.62 5.72
C SER A 157 -11.61 8.92 6.41
N ARG A 158 -10.70 9.87 6.65
CA ARG A 158 -11.05 11.25 7.05
C ARG A 158 -11.02 12.17 5.83
N PRO A 159 -11.98 12.09 4.88
CA PRO A 159 -12.13 13.14 3.89
C PRO A 159 -12.67 14.37 4.62
N GLY A 160 -11.77 15.31 4.93
CA GLY A 160 -12.13 16.62 5.47
C GLY A 160 -12.64 16.57 6.91
N THR A 161 -11.80 17.02 7.84
CA THR A 161 -12.31 17.89 8.90
C THR A 161 -12.85 19.13 8.18
N ALA A 162 -14.13 19.08 7.79
CA ALA A 162 -14.92 20.29 7.61
C ALA A 162 -14.65 21.13 8.87
N GLY A 163 -14.10 22.33 8.66
CA GLY A 163 -13.70 23.23 9.73
C GLY A 163 -14.84 23.45 10.74
N PRO A 164 -14.53 23.91 11.96
CA PRO A 164 -15.56 24.16 12.96
C PRO A 164 -16.67 25.03 12.36
N PRO A 165 -17.95 24.82 12.73
CA PRO A 165 -19.01 25.69 12.25
C PRO A 165 -18.61 27.12 12.59
N ARG A 166 -18.40 27.94 11.57
CA ARG A 166 -18.32 29.38 11.75
C ARG A 166 -19.60 29.74 12.47
N LEU A 167 -19.47 30.17 13.72
CA LEU A 167 -20.50 30.90 14.41
C LEU A 167 -20.80 32.10 13.51
N ASP A 168 -21.85 31.98 12.70
CA ASP A 168 -22.41 33.11 11.97
C ASP A 168 -22.66 34.20 13.00
N ALA A 169 -21.83 35.23 12.89
CA ALA A 169 -21.89 36.41 13.72
C ALA A 169 -23.31 36.97 13.61
N ALA A 170 -23.96 37.05 14.76
CA ALA A 170 -25.20 37.78 14.94
C ALA A 170 -25.14 39.11 14.18
N GLY A 171 -26.04 39.28 13.21
CA GLY A 171 -26.26 40.56 12.55
C GLY A 171 -26.56 41.63 13.59
N PRO A 172 -26.07 42.88 13.42
CA PRO A 172 -26.30 43.93 14.40
C PRO A 172 -27.79 44.27 14.49
N PRO A 173 -28.32 44.60 15.69
CA PRO A 173 -29.71 44.98 15.85
C PRO A 173 -29.98 46.29 15.11
N THR A 174 -30.93 46.26 14.17
CA THR A 174 -31.45 47.43 13.48
C THR A 174 -32.14 48.33 14.50
N ARG A 175 -31.57 49.52 14.77
CA ARG A 175 -32.24 50.57 15.58
C ARG A 175 -33.49 51.08 14.84
N PRO A 176 -34.62 51.28 15.52
CA PRO A 176 -35.77 51.96 14.92
C PRO A 176 -35.51 53.46 14.79
N GLN A 177 -35.83 54.04 13.64
CA GLN A 177 -35.81 55.49 13.41
C GLN A 177 -36.96 56.17 14.17
N PRO A 178 -36.73 57.29 14.88
CA PRO A 178 -37.79 58.09 15.46
C PRO A 178 -38.43 58.98 14.38
N GLY A 179 -39.76 59.12 14.47
CA GLY A 179 -40.58 59.82 13.50
C GLY A 179 -40.23 61.30 13.32
N ALA A 180 -40.45 61.78 12.09
CA ALA A 180 -40.58 63.18 11.77
C ALA A 180 -42.07 63.48 11.57
N VAL A 181 -42.65 64.09 12.59
CA VAL A 181 -43.84 64.94 12.53
C VAL A 181 -43.37 66.35 12.12
N GLY A 182 -44.12 67.02 11.24
CA GLY A 182 -43.89 68.41 10.85
C GLY A 182 -44.23 68.67 9.40
#